data_AF-A0A1W0X2T7-F1
#
_entry.id   AF-A0A1W0X2T7-F1
#
_cell.length_a   1.000
_cell.length_b   1.000
_cell.length_c   1.000
_cell.angle_alpha   90.00
_cell.angle_beta   90.00
_cell.angle_gamma   90.00
#
_symmetry.space_group_name_H-M   'P 1'
#
loop_
_entity.id
_entity.type
_entity.pdbx_description
1 polymer ?
#
loop_
_entity_poly.entity_id
_entity_poly.type
_entity_poly.pdbx_seq_one_letter_code
_entity_poly.pdbx_strand_id
1 'polypeptide(L)' 'MTCRNSRGPKSQRWQFPFDLAYGCTVHKAQGQSLTPCVYDGERQAFSGGGYTACSRATAFRSYISCQCGKKEQYFLLPQ' A
#
# COMPACT_ATOMS: atom_id res chain seq x y z
N MET A 1 1.69 26.21 -46.60
CA MET A 1 1.73 24.80 -46.14
C MET A 1 2.44 24.77 -44.81
N THR A 2 1.72 24.64 -43.69
CA THR A 2 2.33 24.58 -42.35
C THR A 2 2.37 23.13 -41.86
N CYS A 3 3.54 22.76 -41.36
CA CYS A 3 3.95 21.41 -40.96
C CYS A 3 3.05 20.90 -39.82
N ARG A 4 2.48 19.70 -39.95
CA ARG A 4 1.70 19.04 -38.88
C ARG A 4 2.61 18.82 -37.66
N ASN A 5 2.22 19.45 -36.56
CA ASN A 5 2.80 19.32 -35.22
C ASN A 5 2.71 17.84 -34.77
N SER A 6 3.81 17.08 -34.86
CA SER A 6 3.88 15.65 -34.53
C SER A 6 3.93 15.43 -33.01
N ARG A 7 2.80 15.63 -32.32
CA ARG A 7 2.62 15.36 -30.88
C ARG A 7 2.40 13.88 -30.58
N GLY A 8 3.25 13.00 -31.13
CA GLY A 8 3.24 11.59 -30.76
C GLY A 8 3.70 11.40 -29.31
N PRO A 9 3.21 10.39 -28.57
CA PRO A 9 3.70 10.10 -27.23
C PRO A 9 5.20 9.77 -27.29
N LYS A 10 6.02 10.53 -26.56
CA LYS A 10 7.49 10.45 -26.55
C LYS A 10 8.04 9.11 -26.00
N SER A 11 7.19 8.31 -25.35
CA SER A 11 7.47 6.92 -25.00
C SER A 11 6.14 6.16 -24.86
N GLN A 12 6.09 4.94 -25.36
CA GLN A 12 4.96 4.03 -25.13
C GLN A 12 5.44 2.82 -24.34
N ARG A 13 4.68 2.42 -23.31
CA ARG A 13 4.91 1.19 -22.56
C ARG A 13 3.87 0.17 -22.99
N TRP A 14 4.35 -0.95 -23.51
CA TRP A 14 3.52 -2.11 -23.82
C TRP A 14 3.58 -3.07 -22.63
N GLN A 15 2.53 -3.09 -21.81
CA GLN A 15 2.42 -3.97 -20.66
C GLN A 15 0.96 -4.37 -20.46
N PHE A 16 0.75 -5.59 -19.97
CA PHE A 16 -0.56 -6.02 -19.48
C PHE A 16 -1.08 -5.06 -18.40
N PRO A 17 -2.35 -4.63 -18.45
CA PRO A 17 -2.93 -3.67 -17.51
C PRO A 17 -3.35 -4.35 -16.19
N PHE A 18 -2.49 -5.18 -15.63
CA PHE A 18 -2.73 -5.90 -14.37
C PHE A 18 -1.49 -5.80 -13.49
N ASP A 19 -1.70 -5.75 -12.18
CA ASP A 19 -0.65 -5.71 -11.18
C ASP A 19 -0.95 -6.71 -10.05
N LEU A 20 0.08 -7.17 -9.36
CA LEU A 20 -0.06 -8.03 -8.20
C LEU A 20 -0.67 -7.23 -7.04
N ALA A 21 -1.86 -7.63 -6.59
CA ALA A 21 -2.64 -6.87 -5.60
C ALA A 21 -2.59 -7.44 -4.18
N TYR A 22 -1.86 -8.54 -3.93
CA TYR A 22 -1.76 -9.15 -2.60
C TYR A 22 -1.02 -8.27 -1.59
N GLY A 23 -0.01 -7.53 -2.05
CA GLY A 23 0.67 -6.52 -1.27
C GLY A 23 0.45 -5.15 -1.90
N CYS A 24 0.02 -4.17 -1.11
CA CYS A 24 -0.18 -2.81 -1.59
C CYS A 24 0.40 -1.80 -0.61
N THR A 25 0.70 -0.60 -1.10
CA THR A 25 1.15 0.49 -0.24
C THR A 25 -0.02 1.03 0.58
N VAL A 26 0.28 1.59 1.76
CA VAL A 26 -0.75 2.18 2.65
C VAL A 26 -1.62 3.21 1.92
N HIS A 27 -1.02 3.99 1.02
CA HIS A 27 -1.75 4.98 0.19
C HIS A 27 -2.77 4.34 -0.76
N LYS A 28 -2.47 3.14 -1.29
CA LYS A 28 -3.41 2.41 -2.16
C LYS A 28 -4.49 1.68 -1.36
N ALA A 29 -4.17 1.28 -0.13
CA ALA A 29 -5.11 0.68 0.82
C ALA A 29 -6.06 1.71 1.46
N GLN A 30 -5.78 3.00 1.37
CA GLN A 30 -6.60 4.06 1.95
C GLN A 30 -8.04 4.00 1.43
N GLY A 31 -9.02 3.99 2.34
CA GLY A 31 -10.45 3.91 1.99
C GLY A 31 -10.97 2.49 1.76
N GLN A 32 -10.10 1.47 1.82
CA GLN A 32 -10.52 0.07 1.71
C GLN A 32 -10.79 -0.55 3.09
N SER A 33 -11.45 -1.71 3.10
CA SER A 33 -11.59 -2.60 4.24
C SER A 33 -10.95 -3.93 3.88
N LEU A 34 -9.94 -4.35 4.64
CA LEU A 34 -9.12 -5.52 4.33
C LEU A 34 -9.24 -6.55 5.46
N THR A 35 -9.55 -7.80 5.10
CA THR A 35 -9.63 -8.94 6.02
C THR A 35 -9.13 -10.22 5.34
N PRO A 36 -8.13 -10.95 5.88
CA PRO A 36 -7.12 -10.51 6.85
C PRO A 36 -6.05 -9.62 6.21
N CYS A 37 -5.38 -8.76 6.98
CA CYS A 37 -4.27 -7.94 6.48
C CYS A 37 -3.03 -8.03 7.38
N VAL A 38 -1.85 -7.93 6.77
CA VAL A 38 -0.57 -7.83 7.46
C VAL A 38 0.03 -6.47 7.15
N TYR A 39 0.44 -5.74 8.19
CA TYR A 39 1.12 -4.46 8.04
C TYR A 39 2.57 -4.58 8.51
N ASP A 40 3.50 -4.21 7.64
CA ASP A 40 4.91 -4.07 7.95
C ASP A 40 5.26 -2.58 8.09
N GLY A 41 5.63 -2.18 9.32
CA GLY A 41 5.97 -0.82 9.68
C GLY A 41 7.44 -0.43 9.47
N GLU A 42 8.32 -1.34 9.02
CA GLU A 42 9.77 -1.08 8.93
C GLU A 42 10.13 0.17 8.10
N ARG A 43 9.35 0.45 7.05
CA ARG A 43 9.56 1.57 6.14
C ARG A 43 8.42 2.58 6.21
N GLN A 44 8.01 2.99 7.42
CA GLN A 44 7.08 4.11 7.56
C GLN A 44 7.68 5.38 6.93
N ALA A 45 7.18 5.74 5.75
CA ALA A 45 7.65 6.88 5.00
C ALA A 45 6.99 8.21 5.42
N PHE A 46 5.92 8.17 6.23
CA PHE A 46 5.16 9.37 6.61
C PHE A 46 4.42 9.22 7.95
N SER A 47 4.20 10.36 8.61
CA SER A 47 3.48 10.44 9.88
C SER A 47 2.02 10.00 9.70
N GLY A 48 1.54 9.12 10.59
CA GLY A 48 0.17 8.61 10.55
C GLY A 48 -0.08 7.41 9.62
N GLY A 49 0.92 6.95 8.86
CA GLY A 49 0.78 5.79 7.97
C GLY A 49 0.39 4.50 8.70
N GLY A 50 0.91 4.29 9.91
CA GLY A 50 0.52 3.15 10.75
C GLY A 50 -0.96 3.19 11.13
N TYR A 51 -1.50 4.36 11.48
CA TYR A 51 -2.93 4.51 11.79
C TYR A 51 -3.80 4.23 10.57
N THR A 52 -3.42 4.78 9.41
CA THR A 52 -4.15 4.53 8.16
C THR A 52 -4.17 3.04 7.83
N ALA A 53 -3.05 2.33 8.00
CA ALA A 53 -2.97 0.89 7.77
C ALA A 53 -3.80 0.07 8.75
N CYS A 54 -3.65 0.32 10.06
CA CYS A 54 -4.37 -0.41 11.10
C CYS A 54 -5.89 -0.18 11.02
N SER A 55 -6.34 1.02 10.65
CA SER A 55 -7.77 1.32 10.48
C SER A 55 -8.42 0.59 9.28
N ARG A 56 -7.65 -0.09 8.42
CA ARG A 56 -8.22 -0.91 7.33
C ARG A 56 -8.58 -2.32 7.79
N ALA A 57 -8.01 -2.78 8.90
CA ALA A 57 -8.21 -4.12 9.43
C ALA A 57 -9.65 -4.28 9.94
N THR A 58 -10.45 -5.11 9.27
CA THR A 58 -11.86 -5.34 9.64
C THR A 58 -12.08 -6.59 10.49
N ALA A 59 -11.05 -7.42 10.75
CA ALA A 59 -11.19 -8.61 11.60
C ALA A 59 -9.97 -8.92 12.49
N PHE A 60 -10.24 -9.73 13.53
CA PHE A 60 -9.37 -10.15 14.64
C PHE A 60 -8.04 -10.83 14.27
N ARG A 61 -7.84 -11.21 13.00
CA ARG A 61 -6.61 -11.86 12.49
C ARG A 61 -5.75 -10.94 11.64
N SER A 62 -5.59 -9.69 12.08
CA SER A 62 -4.71 -8.74 11.42
C SER A 62 -3.38 -8.68 12.16
N TYR A 63 -2.29 -8.97 11.47
CA TYR A 63 -0.96 -9.04 12.07
C TYR A 63 -0.23 -7.73 11.80
N ILE A 64 0.15 -7.02 12.86
CA ILE A 64 0.99 -5.83 12.75
C ILE A 64 2.40 -6.25 13.14
N SER A 65 3.31 -6.18 12.17
CA SER A 65 4.75 -6.26 12.43
C SER A 65 5.28 -4.83 12.47
N CYS A 66 5.77 -4.41 13.64
CA CYS A 66 6.49 -3.16 13.80
C CYS A 66 7.85 -3.47 14.42
N GLN A 67 8.92 -3.34 13.64
CA GLN A 67 10.27 -3.42 14.20
C GLN A 67 10.67 -2.06 14.79
N CYS A 68 10.23 -1.79 16.02
CA CYS A 68 10.83 -0.74 16.84
C CYS A 68 11.96 -1.35 17.69
N GLY A 69 13.12 -1.57 17.06
CA GLY A 69 14.31 -2.13 17.71
C GLY A 69 14.22 -3.61 18.08
N LYS A 70 14.83 -4.50 17.27
CA LYS A 70 15.13 -5.94 17.54
C LYS A 70 14.10 -6.77 18.32
N LYS A 71 12.81 -6.43 18.26
CA LYS A 71 11.71 -7.21 18.84
C LYS A 71 10.55 -7.18 17.87
N GLU A 72 10.24 -8.31 17.26
CA GLU A 72 8.97 -8.49 16.55
C GLU A 72 7.86 -8.54 17.61
N GLN A 73 7.03 -7.50 17.65
CA GLN A 73 5.86 -7.48 18.51
C GLN A 73 4.61 -7.67 17.64
N TYR A 74 3.98 -8.83 17.80
CA TYR A 74 2.69 -9.14 17.20
C TYR A 74 1.59 -8.64 18.13
N PHE A 75 0.96 -7.52 17.79
CA PHE A 75 -0.17 -7.00 18.54
C PHE A 75 -1.49 -7.51 17.95
N LEU A 76 -2.26 -8.24 18.77
CA LEU A 76 -3.67 -8.48 18.52
C LEU A 76 -4.44 -7.27 19.04
N LEU A 77 -5.11 -6.54 18.15
CA LEU A 77 -5.94 -5.40 18.54
C LEU A 77 -7.25 -5.89 19.20
N PRO A 78 -7.56 -5.50 20.46
CA PRO A 78 -8.87 -5.73 21.06
C PRO A 78 -9.90 -4.73 20.50
N GLN A 79 -11.19 -5.13 20.54
CA GLN A 79 -12.33 -4.28 20.16
C GLN A 79 -12.60 -3.19 21.19
#